data_AF-A0A0L0FVE3-F1
#
_entry.id   AF-A0A0L0FVE3-F1
#
_cell.length_a   1.000
_cell.length_b   1.000
_cell.length_c   1.000
_cell.angle_alpha   90.00
_cell.angle_beta   90.00
_cell.angle_gamma   90.00
#
_symmetry.space_group_name_H-M   'P 1'
#
loop_
_entity.id
_entity.type
_entity.pdbx_description
1 polymer ?
#
loop_
_entity_poly.entity_id
_entity_poly.type
_entity_poly.pdbx_seq_one_letter_code
_entity_poly.pdbx_strand_id
1 'polypeptide(L)'
;SQRIVQDLIFAGKHREAIHRLMKIDPAHPRFVEDAYKTVSIASLHLEKDERESVITLTAVNMMSSGHVTDGVQMLCIIGKYATACNYLQTYGMWEKAAMLAKSKLTREEYSAILQRHVEYLASPRMNRIVEAVKLSLSLGSFVKTLELMLRIDSPSLACLFMHSLEEYGYLDCTLTQEDVKLIDETELNEQTPETHRKSLVRRVYREYAEYLMKMENVKASHYYCDLTLDPILKELLSTPQPLPPSKT
;
A
#
# COMPACT_ATOMS: atom_id res chain seq x y z
N SER A 1 26.46 11.11 -36.73
CA SER A 1 25.99 9.82 -36.17
C SER A 1 24.87 9.20 -37.00
N GLN A 2 23.80 9.94 -37.38
CA GLN A 2 22.63 9.34 -38.05
C GLN A 2 22.90 8.71 -39.43
N ARG A 3 23.80 9.26 -40.26
CA ARG A 3 24.18 8.62 -41.52
C ARG A 3 24.72 7.20 -41.31
N ILE A 4 25.60 7.04 -40.32
CA ILE A 4 26.16 5.73 -39.94
C ILE A 4 25.04 4.78 -39.47
N VAL A 5 24.08 5.26 -38.68
CA VAL A 5 22.94 4.42 -38.25
C VAL A 5 22.07 4.02 -39.45
N GLN A 6 21.81 4.92 -40.39
CA GLN A 6 21.06 4.62 -41.61
C GLN A 6 21.80 3.61 -42.48
N ASP A 7 23.10 3.79 -42.68
CA ASP A 7 23.94 2.86 -43.43
C ASP A 7 23.94 1.46 -42.78
N LEU A 8 24.01 1.39 -41.45
CA LEU A 8 23.92 0.12 -40.70
C LEU A 8 22.54 -0.54 -40.86
N ILE A 9 21.46 0.23 -40.86
CA ILE A 9 20.10 -0.29 -41.07
C ILE A 9 19.97 -0.82 -42.50
N PHE A 10 20.43 -0.09 -43.52
CA PHE A 10 20.39 -0.53 -44.91
C PHE A 10 21.29 -1.76 -45.17
N ALA A 11 22.39 -1.89 -44.43
CA ALA A 11 23.26 -3.06 -44.46
C ALA A 11 22.71 -4.27 -43.67
N GLY A 12 21.53 -4.17 -43.03
CA GLY A 12 20.94 -5.24 -42.21
C GLY A 12 21.62 -5.45 -40.85
N LYS A 13 22.54 -4.57 -40.45
CA LYS A 13 23.29 -4.65 -39.19
C LYS A 13 22.52 -4.02 -38.03
N HIS A 14 21.33 -4.56 -37.75
CA HIS A 14 20.37 -3.98 -36.80
C HIS A 14 20.90 -3.91 -35.35
N ARG A 15 21.67 -4.91 -34.89
CA ARG A 15 22.26 -4.93 -33.54
C ARG A 15 23.28 -3.80 -33.33
N GLU A 16 24.14 -3.57 -34.31
CA GLU A 16 25.14 -2.48 -34.26
C GLU A 16 24.45 -1.10 -34.29
N ALA A 17 23.40 -0.96 -35.11
CA ALA A 17 22.59 0.25 -35.16
C ALA A 17 21.95 0.57 -33.79
N ILE A 18 21.32 -0.42 -33.15
CA ILE A 18 20.74 -0.30 -31.79
C ILE A 18 21.80 0.11 -30.79
N HIS A 19 22.94 -0.58 -30.75
CA HIS A 19 24.02 -0.26 -29.82
C HIS A 19 24.54 1.18 -29.99
N ARG A 20 24.51 1.70 -31.22
CA ARG A 20 24.92 3.09 -31.49
C ARG A 20 23.87 4.10 -31.06
N LEU A 21 22.58 3.80 -31.25
CA LEU A 21 21.47 4.66 -30.83
C LEU A 21 21.38 4.78 -29.31
N MET A 22 21.62 3.70 -28.58
CA MET A 22 21.57 3.68 -27.12
C MET A 22 22.71 4.45 -26.42
N LYS A 23 23.78 4.79 -27.14
CA LYS A 23 24.93 5.56 -26.62
C LYS A 23 24.70 7.07 -26.56
N ILE A 24 23.55 7.55 -27.04
CA ILE A 24 23.26 8.97 -27.14
C ILE A 24 22.89 9.53 -25.76
N ASP A 25 23.43 10.70 -25.45
CA ASP A 25 23.19 11.40 -24.19
C ASP A 25 21.69 11.73 -24.03
N PRO A 26 21.07 11.42 -22.88
CA PRO A 26 19.76 11.92 -22.46
C PRO A 26 19.47 13.39 -22.75
N ALA A 27 20.48 14.26 -22.64
CA ALA A 27 20.34 15.71 -22.88
C ALA A 27 20.24 16.07 -24.37
N HIS A 28 20.51 15.12 -25.27
CA HIS A 28 20.49 15.38 -26.70
C HIS A 28 19.03 15.53 -27.20
N PRO A 29 18.70 16.55 -28.02
CA PRO A 29 17.32 16.81 -28.48
C PRO A 29 16.66 15.65 -29.22
N ARG A 30 17.44 14.69 -29.73
CA ARG A 30 16.98 13.51 -30.47
C ARG A 30 16.89 12.24 -29.63
N PHE A 31 17.20 12.32 -28.35
CA PHE A 31 17.21 11.16 -27.46
C PHE A 31 15.89 10.37 -27.54
N VAL A 32 14.75 11.06 -27.47
CA VAL A 32 13.43 10.44 -27.55
C VAL A 32 13.18 9.77 -28.91
N GLU A 33 13.54 10.44 -30.02
CA GLU A 33 13.39 9.89 -31.37
C GLU A 33 14.25 8.63 -31.56
N ASP A 34 15.49 8.67 -31.07
CA ASP A 34 16.44 7.56 -31.16
C ASP A 34 16.04 6.40 -30.23
N ALA A 35 15.42 6.68 -29.09
CA ALA A 35 14.82 5.67 -28.21
C ALA A 35 13.66 4.94 -28.89
N TYR A 36 12.71 5.66 -29.51
CA TYR A 36 11.63 5.03 -30.26
C TYR A 36 12.15 4.21 -31.45
N LYS A 37 13.12 4.74 -32.22
CA LYS A 37 13.78 3.99 -33.29
C LYS A 37 14.42 2.70 -32.77
N THR A 38 15.11 2.78 -31.64
CA THR A 38 15.71 1.62 -30.98
C THR A 38 14.66 0.56 -30.67
N VAL A 39 13.54 0.94 -30.06
CA VAL A 39 12.43 0.02 -29.72
C VAL A 39 11.80 -0.57 -30.98
N SER A 40 11.60 0.21 -32.05
CA SER A 40 11.04 -0.28 -33.31
C SER A 40 11.94 -1.32 -33.98
N ILE A 41 13.24 -1.03 -34.10
CA ILE A 41 14.21 -1.97 -34.67
C ILE A 41 14.30 -3.23 -33.79
N ALA A 42 14.36 -3.06 -32.47
CA ALA A 42 14.42 -4.17 -31.52
C ALA A 42 13.20 -5.10 -31.63
N SER A 43 12.01 -4.53 -31.76
CA SER A 43 10.75 -5.27 -31.83
C SER A 43 10.63 -6.13 -33.10
N LEU A 44 11.22 -5.68 -34.21
CA LEU A 44 11.15 -6.37 -35.50
C LEU A 44 12.30 -7.36 -35.73
N HIS A 45 13.51 -7.04 -35.27
CA HIS A 45 14.72 -7.74 -35.73
C HIS A 45 15.45 -8.52 -34.63
N LEU A 46 15.07 -8.37 -33.36
CA LEU A 46 15.71 -9.10 -32.27
C LEU A 46 14.83 -10.26 -31.79
N GLU A 47 15.51 -11.31 -31.33
CA GLU A 47 14.90 -12.41 -30.59
C GLU A 47 14.29 -11.92 -29.28
N LYS A 48 13.39 -12.72 -28.70
CA LYS A 48 12.57 -12.33 -27.55
C LYS A 48 13.40 -11.78 -26.38
N ASP A 49 14.40 -12.53 -25.93
CA ASP A 49 15.16 -12.18 -24.72
C ASP A 49 16.04 -10.93 -24.93
N GLU A 50 16.62 -10.81 -26.12
CA GLU A 50 17.44 -9.64 -26.51
C GLU A 50 16.55 -8.40 -26.67
N ARG A 51 15.39 -8.55 -27.31
CA ARG A 51 14.37 -7.49 -27.44
C ARG A 51 13.91 -6.99 -26.08
N GLU A 52 13.54 -7.89 -25.17
CA GLU A 52 13.10 -7.52 -23.83
C GLU A 52 14.19 -6.76 -23.07
N SER A 53 15.45 -7.19 -23.19
CA SER A 53 16.59 -6.54 -22.54
C SER A 53 16.83 -5.13 -23.08
N VAL A 54 16.86 -4.97 -24.42
CA VAL A 54 17.05 -3.67 -25.08
C VAL A 54 15.90 -2.71 -24.76
N ILE A 55 14.65 -3.16 -24.83
CA ILE A 55 13.49 -2.31 -24.55
C ILE A 55 13.45 -1.93 -23.06
N THR A 56 13.77 -2.86 -22.15
CA THR A 56 13.85 -2.55 -20.71
C THR A 56 14.90 -1.47 -20.44
N LEU A 57 16.10 -1.60 -21.00
CA LEU A 57 17.16 -0.62 -20.81
C LEU A 57 16.80 0.75 -21.42
N THR A 58 16.21 0.75 -22.62
CA THR A 58 15.73 1.98 -23.27
C THR A 58 14.65 2.67 -22.42
N ALA A 59 13.72 1.90 -21.85
CA ALA A 59 12.68 2.40 -20.97
C ALA A 59 13.26 3.05 -19.70
N VAL A 60 14.23 2.39 -19.04
CA VAL A 60 14.87 2.93 -17.83
C VAL A 60 15.61 4.24 -18.13
N ASN A 61 16.31 4.31 -19.25
CA ASN A 61 16.98 5.53 -19.69
C ASN A 61 15.97 6.65 -19.95
N MET A 62 14.85 6.36 -20.63
CA MET A 62 13.77 7.31 -20.87
C MET A 62 13.18 7.87 -19.57
N MET A 63 12.88 7.00 -18.61
CA MET A 63 12.35 7.42 -17.30
C MET A 63 13.34 8.30 -16.53
N SER A 64 14.62 7.92 -16.53
CA SER A 64 15.70 8.68 -15.86
C SER A 64 15.91 10.06 -16.47
N SER A 65 15.52 10.23 -17.74
CA SER A 65 15.61 11.48 -18.49
C SER A 65 14.36 12.37 -18.34
N GLY A 66 13.38 11.97 -17.52
CA GLY A 66 12.13 12.69 -17.30
C GLY A 66 10.95 12.24 -18.15
N HIS A 67 11.16 11.34 -19.12
CA HIS A 67 10.10 10.79 -19.99
C HIS A 67 9.46 9.53 -19.37
N VAL A 68 8.89 9.68 -18.17
CA VAL A 68 8.41 8.56 -17.35
C VAL A 68 7.28 7.78 -18.05
N THR A 69 6.31 8.48 -18.63
CA THR A 69 5.15 7.85 -19.29
C THR A 69 5.57 6.99 -20.47
N ASP A 70 6.52 7.47 -21.27
CA ASP A 70 6.96 6.81 -22.49
C ASP A 70 7.76 5.55 -22.15
N GLY A 71 8.66 5.64 -21.15
CA GLY A 71 9.39 4.46 -20.65
C GLY A 71 8.45 3.41 -20.05
N VAL A 72 7.43 3.81 -19.30
CA VAL A 72 6.41 2.89 -18.77
C VAL A 72 5.63 2.20 -19.89
N GLN A 73 5.26 2.93 -20.96
CA GLN A 73 4.58 2.35 -22.12
C GLN A 73 5.47 1.32 -22.83
N MET A 74 6.78 1.57 -22.95
CA MET A 74 7.73 0.60 -23.50
C MET A 74 7.75 -0.71 -22.69
N LEU A 75 7.72 -0.63 -21.35
CA LEU A 75 7.61 -1.82 -20.50
C LEU A 75 6.28 -2.55 -20.68
N CYS A 76 5.18 -1.82 -20.94
CA CYS A 76 3.89 -2.42 -21.23
C CYS A 76 3.88 -3.17 -22.56
N ILE A 77 4.60 -2.69 -23.59
CA ILE A 77 4.71 -3.35 -24.91
C ILE A 77 5.33 -4.75 -24.78
N ILE A 78 6.32 -4.90 -23.90
CA ILE A 78 6.97 -6.20 -23.63
C ILE A 78 6.28 -7.01 -22.54
N GLY A 79 5.10 -6.59 -22.07
CA GLY A 79 4.32 -7.32 -21.07
C GLY A 79 4.85 -7.26 -19.64
N LYS A 80 5.83 -6.40 -19.33
CA LYS A 80 6.40 -6.24 -17.98
C LYS A 80 5.57 -5.28 -17.12
N TYR A 81 4.28 -5.60 -16.95
CA TYR A 81 3.30 -4.72 -16.29
C TYR A 81 3.59 -4.51 -14.80
N ALA A 82 4.04 -5.54 -14.07
CA ALA A 82 4.36 -5.41 -12.64
C ALA A 82 5.55 -4.47 -12.42
N THR A 83 6.60 -4.62 -13.24
CA THR A 83 7.75 -3.71 -13.26
C THR A 83 7.34 -2.28 -13.62
N ALA A 84 6.48 -2.11 -14.61
CA ALA A 84 5.94 -0.81 -15.00
C ALA A 84 5.19 -0.13 -13.84
N CYS A 85 4.36 -0.87 -13.10
CA CYS A 85 3.68 -0.36 -11.91
C CYS A 85 4.66 0.07 -10.82
N ASN A 86 5.71 -0.71 -10.56
CA ASN A 86 6.74 -0.35 -9.57
C ASN A 86 7.42 0.97 -9.94
N TYR A 87 7.76 1.19 -11.22
CA TYR A 87 8.33 2.45 -11.65
C TYR A 87 7.34 3.61 -11.48
N LEU A 88 6.08 3.44 -11.86
CA LEU A 88 5.05 4.46 -11.63
C LEU A 88 4.96 4.84 -10.13
N GLN A 89 5.06 3.87 -9.22
CA GLN A 89 5.10 4.14 -7.77
C GLN A 89 6.35 4.92 -7.35
N THR A 90 7.53 4.55 -7.84
CA THR A 90 8.79 5.27 -7.56
C THR A 90 8.75 6.73 -8.01
N TYR A 91 8.06 7.02 -9.12
CA TYR A 91 7.86 8.39 -9.61
C TYR A 91 6.62 9.10 -9.02
N GLY A 92 5.97 8.52 -8.00
CA GLY A 92 4.82 9.12 -7.33
C GLY A 92 3.51 9.08 -8.11
N MET A 93 3.45 8.35 -9.23
CA MET A 93 2.26 8.20 -10.08
C MET A 93 1.37 7.02 -9.62
N TRP A 94 0.92 7.06 -8.36
CA TRP A 94 0.20 5.95 -7.72
C TRP A 94 -1.15 5.61 -8.37
N GLU A 95 -1.93 6.61 -8.77
CA GLU A 95 -3.23 6.38 -9.44
C GLU A 95 -3.07 5.67 -10.78
N LYS A 96 -2.07 6.07 -11.57
CA LYS A 96 -1.75 5.41 -12.85
C LYS A 96 -1.27 3.97 -12.62
N ALA A 97 -0.48 3.73 -11.57
CA ALA A 97 -0.06 2.38 -11.20
C ALA A 97 -1.27 1.50 -10.85
N ALA A 98 -2.22 2.02 -10.07
CA ALA A 98 -3.45 1.30 -9.70
C ALA A 98 -4.32 0.97 -10.92
N MET A 99 -4.49 1.93 -11.86
CA MET A 99 -5.23 1.69 -13.10
C MET A 99 -4.57 0.61 -13.96
N LEU A 100 -3.25 0.70 -14.16
CA LEU A 100 -2.50 -0.28 -14.93
C LEU A 100 -2.62 -1.67 -14.31
N ALA A 101 -2.37 -1.76 -12.99
CA ALA A 101 -2.45 -3.01 -12.23
C ALA A 101 -3.83 -3.67 -12.34
N LYS A 102 -4.91 -2.89 -12.15
CA LYS A 102 -6.29 -3.39 -12.27
C LYS A 102 -6.59 -4.02 -13.64
N SER A 103 -5.97 -3.49 -14.70
CA SER A 103 -6.28 -3.89 -16.07
C SER A 103 -5.42 -5.03 -16.61
N LYS A 104 -4.22 -5.25 -16.06
CA LYS A 104 -3.22 -6.16 -16.66
C LYS A 104 -2.65 -7.21 -15.72
N LEU A 105 -2.77 -7.04 -14.41
CA LEU A 105 -2.15 -7.94 -13.44
C LEU A 105 -3.16 -8.91 -12.84
N THR A 106 -2.64 -9.99 -12.23
CA THR A 106 -3.50 -10.91 -11.47
C THR A 106 -4.00 -10.26 -10.19
N ARG A 107 -4.97 -10.89 -9.53
CA ARG A 107 -5.55 -10.36 -8.28
C ARG A 107 -4.50 -10.24 -7.17
N GLU A 108 -3.55 -11.17 -7.13
CA GLU A 108 -2.46 -11.23 -6.15
C GLU A 108 -1.43 -10.12 -6.38
N GLU A 109 -1.04 -9.89 -7.63
CA GLU A 109 -0.10 -8.82 -7.97
C GLU A 109 -0.74 -7.43 -7.79
N TYR A 110 -2.01 -7.30 -8.19
CA TYR A 110 -2.79 -6.10 -7.98
C TYR A 110 -2.92 -5.74 -6.50
N SER A 111 -3.23 -6.72 -5.64
CA SER A 111 -3.36 -6.48 -4.20
C SER A 111 -2.03 -6.05 -3.58
N ALA A 112 -0.90 -6.65 -3.97
CA ALA A 112 0.42 -6.26 -3.50
C ALA A 112 0.78 -4.81 -3.88
N ILE A 113 0.47 -4.37 -5.11
CA ILE A 113 0.70 -3.01 -5.57
C ILE A 113 -0.13 -2.01 -4.77
N LEU A 114 -1.41 -2.32 -4.54
CA LEU A 114 -2.28 -1.45 -3.76
C LEU A 114 -1.96 -1.45 -2.26
N GLN A 115 -1.47 -2.55 -1.69
CA GLN A 115 -0.99 -2.57 -0.31
C GLN A 115 0.14 -1.56 -0.10
N ARG A 116 1.11 -1.50 -1.02
CA ARG A 116 2.15 -0.44 -0.99
C ARG A 116 1.57 0.96 -1.12
N HIS A 117 0.51 1.13 -1.90
CA HIS A 117 -0.18 2.41 -2.01
C HIS A 117 -0.88 2.79 -0.69
N VAL A 118 -1.52 1.84 0.00
CA VAL A 118 -2.09 2.04 1.34
C VAL A 118 -1.01 2.46 2.33
N GLU A 119 0.14 1.79 2.34
CA GLU A 119 1.28 2.13 3.20
C GLU A 119 1.81 3.53 2.92
N TYR A 120 1.91 3.91 1.64
CA TYR A 120 2.31 5.25 1.23
C TYR A 120 1.32 6.33 1.69
N LEU A 121 0.01 6.10 1.52
CA LEU A 121 -1.03 7.04 1.99
C LEU A 121 -1.06 7.17 3.51
N ALA A 122 -0.81 6.07 4.22
CA ALA A 122 -0.73 6.01 5.68
C ALA A 122 0.61 6.51 6.25
N SER A 123 1.60 6.80 5.38
CA SER A 123 2.90 7.31 5.80
C SER A 123 2.76 8.71 6.41
N PRO A 124 3.62 9.10 7.36
CA PRO A 124 3.59 10.44 7.96
C PRO A 124 3.74 11.58 6.95
N ARG A 125 4.34 11.29 5.78
CA ARG A 125 4.56 12.27 4.71
C ARG A 125 3.26 12.68 4.01
N MET A 126 2.38 11.72 3.74
CA MET A 126 1.12 11.98 3.06
C MET A 126 -0.02 12.26 4.04
N ASN A 127 -0.06 11.50 5.14
CA ASN A 127 -1.08 11.60 6.19
C ASN A 127 -2.54 11.54 5.67
N ARG A 128 -2.79 10.80 4.59
CA ARG A 128 -4.12 10.63 3.97
C ARG A 128 -4.76 9.34 4.46
N ILE A 129 -4.89 9.20 5.78
CA ILE A 129 -5.29 7.94 6.42
C ILE A 129 -6.71 7.53 6.03
N VAL A 130 -7.65 8.48 5.87
CA VAL A 130 -9.03 8.19 5.42
C VAL A 130 -9.06 7.54 4.04
N GLU A 131 -8.18 7.95 3.12
CA GLU A 131 -8.09 7.33 1.80
C GLU A 131 -7.41 5.96 1.86
N ALA A 132 -6.40 5.81 2.74
CA ALA A 132 -5.78 4.53 3.03
C ALA A 132 -6.81 3.51 3.58
N VAL A 133 -7.71 3.94 4.46
CA VAL A 133 -8.83 3.13 4.99
C VAL A 133 -9.74 2.66 3.85
N LYS A 134 -10.19 3.58 2.99
CA LYS A 134 -11.06 3.24 1.84
C LYS A 134 -10.39 2.23 0.91
N LEU A 135 -9.11 2.44 0.60
CA LEU A 135 -8.36 1.56 -0.28
C LEU A 135 -8.11 0.19 0.36
N SER A 136 -7.74 0.15 1.65
CA SER A 136 -7.54 -1.09 2.41
C SER A 136 -8.83 -1.92 2.51
N LEU A 137 -9.97 -1.26 2.71
CA LEU A 137 -11.28 -1.90 2.71
C LEU A 137 -11.62 -2.50 1.34
N SER A 138 -11.32 -1.79 0.25
CA SER A 138 -11.54 -2.30 -1.11
C SER A 138 -10.70 -3.53 -1.45
N LEU A 139 -9.58 -3.73 -0.74
CA LEU A 139 -8.73 -4.92 -0.85
C LEU A 139 -9.24 -6.10 -0.01
N GLY A 140 -10.22 -5.88 0.87
CA GLY A 140 -10.64 -6.87 1.88
C GLY A 140 -9.64 -7.05 3.02
N SER A 141 -8.72 -6.10 3.22
CA SER A 141 -7.74 -6.16 4.31
C SER A 141 -8.33 -5.55 5.58
N PHE A 142 -9.23 -6.30 6.22
CA PHE A 142 -10.02 -5.81 7.36
C PHE A 142 -9.17 -5.46 8.59
N VAL A 143 -8.19 -6.31 8.92
CA VAL A 143 -7.26 -6.07 10.04
C VAL A 143 -6.49 -4.77 9.84
N LYS A 144 -5.97 -4.55 8.63
CA LYS A 144 -5.25 -3.31 8.30
C LYS A 144 -6.15 -2.09 8.31
N THR A 145 -7.40 -2.25 7.88
CA THR A 145 -8.41 -1.19 7.94
C THR A 145 -8.66 -0.77 9.39
N LEU A 146 -8.83 -1.73 10.32
CA LEU A 146 -8.98 -1.45 11.76
C LEU A 146 -7.77 -0.71 12.33
N GLU A 147 -6.54 -1.15 12.03
CA GLU A 147 -5.32 -0.44 12.45
C GLU A 147 -5.30 1.02 11.98
N LEU A 148 -5.71 1.27 10.74
CA LEU A 148 -5.76 2.61 10.18
C LEU A 148 -6.88 3.46 10.81
N MET A 149 -8.01 2.86 11.17
CA MET A 149 -9.11 3.56 11.85
C MET A 149 -8.73 3.98 13.28
N LEU A 150 -8.00 3.13 14.02
CA LEU A 150 -7.44 3.49 15.32
C LEU A 150 -6.49 4.70 15.22
N ARG A 151 -5.75 4.84 14.11
CA ARG A 151 -4.88 6.01 13.88
C ARG A 151 -5.64 7.31 13.60
N ILE A 152 -6.90 7.24 13.18
CA ILE A 152 -7.75 8.43 12.90
C ILE A 152 -8.43 8.93 14.19
N ASP A 153 -8.26 8.22 15.32
CA ASP A 153 -8.92 8.53 16.60
C ASP A 153 -10.46 8.56 16.46
N SER A 154 -11.00 7.62 15.68
CA SER A 154 -12.44 7.42 15.51
C SER A 154 -12.91 6.10 16.15
N PRO A 155 -12.90 6.01 17.50
CA PRO A 155 -13.12 4.74 18.20
C PRO A 155 -14.54 4.19 18.01
N SER A 156 -15.54 5.07 17.85
CA SER A 156 -16.93 4.68 17.57
C SER A 156 -17.08 3.95 16.24
N LEU A 157 -16.47 4.49 15.18
CA LEU A 157 -16.49 3.87 13.85
C LEU A 157 -15.67 2.58 13.83
N ALA A 158 -14.53 2.54 14.55
CA ALA A 158 -13.72 1.34 14.66
C ALA A 158 -14.49 0.21 15.37
N CYS A 159 -15.17 0.51 16.49
CA CYS A 159 -15.97 -0.47 17.23
C CYS A 159 -17.17 -0.98 16.41
N LEU A 160 -17.87 -0.09 15.69
CA LEU A 160 -18.99 -0.48 14.82
C LEU A 160 -18.49 -1.38 13.67
N PHE A 161 -17.38 -1.00 13.04
CA PHE A 161 -16.78 -1.79 11.97
C PHE A 161 -16.35 -3.17 12.50
N MET A 162 -15.75 -3.23 13.68
CA MET A 162 -15.35 -4.48 14.32
C MET A 162 -16.54 -5.42 14.57
N HIS A 163 -17.63 -4.94 15.15
CA HIS A 163 -18.84 -5.76 15.34
C HIS A 163 -19.44 -6.23 14.01
N SER A 164 -19.39 -5.38 12.96
CA SER A 164 -19.82 -5.83 11.63
C SER A 164 -18.96 -6.97 11.10
N LEU A 165 -17.64 -6.94 11.34
CA LEU A 165 -16.74 -8.04 10.93
C LEU A 165 -17.02 -9.33 11.69
N GLU A 166 -17.42 -9.23 12.96
CA GLU A 166 -17.85 -10.37 13.79
C GLU A 166 -19.14 -11.00 13.26
N GLU A 167 -20.16 -10.18 12.95
CA GLU A 167 -21.43 -10.64 12.41
C GLU A 167 -21.28 -11.38 11.07
N TYR A 168 -20.37 -10.91 10.20
CA TYR A 168 -20.05 -11.57 8.94
C TYR A 168 -19.04 -12.73 9.06
N GLY A 169 -18.53 -13.01 10.27
CA GLY A 169 -17.59 -14.11 10.52
C GLY A 169 -16.16 -13.87 10.01
N TYR A 170 -15.77 -12.62 9.77
CA TYR A 170 -14.41 -12.26 9.32
C TYR A 170 -13.43 -12.06 10.47
N LEU A 171 -13.93 -11.78 11.68
CA LEU A 171 -13.12 -11.55 12.87
C LEU A 171 -13.82 -12.11 14.12
N ASP A 172 -13.12 -12.94 14.88
CA ASP A 172 -13.58 -13.32 16.22
C ASP A 172 -13.17 -12.20 17.20
N CYS A 173 -14.17 -11.57 17.82
CA CYS A 173 -13.98 -10.50 18.78
C CYS A 173 -14.06 -10.98 20.23
N THR A 174 -14.21 -12.30 20.45
CA THR A 174 -14.20 -12.88 21.79
C THR A 174 -12.78 -12.93 22.34
N LEU A 175 -12.60 -12.36 23.53
CA LEU A 175 -11.35 -12.39 24.27
C LEU A 175 -11.51 -13.38 25.43
N THR A 176 -10.55 -14.28 25.59
CA THR A 176 -10.46 -15.15 26.77
C THR A 176 -9.38 -14.65 27.73
N GLN A 177 -9.42 -15.08 28.99
CA GLN A 177 -8.38 -14.72 29.98
C GLN A 177 -6.99 -15.25 29.60
N GLU A 178 -6.91 -16.32 28.81
CA GLU A 178 -5.65 -16.85 28.28
C GLU A 178 -5.10 -15.95 27.17
N ASP A 179 -5.96 -15.40 26.32
CA ASP A 179 -5.57 -14.47 25.27
C ASP A 179 -5.01 -13.17 25.82
N VAL A 180 -5.59 -12.64 26.91
CA VAL A 180 -5.10 -11.42 27.57
C VAL A 180 -3.70 -11.63 28.13
N LYS A 181 -3.47 -12.77 28.81
CA LYS A 181 -2.14 -13.13 29.33
C LYS A 181 -1.13 -13.27 28.20
N LEU A 182 -1.51 -13.94 27.11
CA LEU A 182 -0.66 -14.07 25.93
C LEU A 182 -0.36 -12.70 25.30
N ILE A 183 -1.32 -11.78 25.20
CA ILE A 183 -1.09 -10.42 24.68
C ILE A 183 -0.09 -9.67 25.58
N ASP A 184 -0.28 -9.71 26.90
CA ASP A 184 0.59 -9.04 27.86
C ASP A 184 2.02 -9.65 27.89
N GLU A 185 2.16 -10.95 27.64
CA GLU A 185 3.45 -11.66 27.57
C GLU A 185 4.15 -11.53 26.19
N THR A 186 3.41 -11.36 25.10
CA THR A 186 3.93 -11.33 23.72
C THR A 186 4.35 -9.95 23.21
N GLU A 187 4.26 -8.88 24.01
CA GLU A 187 4.86 -7.58 23.67
C GLU A 187 6.39 -7.66 23.44
N LEU A 188 7.04 -8.78 23.79
CA LEU A 188 8.49 -9.03 23.66
C LEU A 188 8.92 -10.05 22.59
N ASN A 189 8.03 -10.85 21.98
CA ASN A 189 8.44 -11.92 21.06
C ASN A 189 7.38 -12.18 19.96
N GLU A 190 7.83 -12.36 18.72
CA GLU A 190 7.07 -12.47 17.46
C GLU A 190 5.55 -12.73 17.57
N GLN A 191 4.75 -11.72 17.24
CA GLN A 191 3.28 -11.78 17.24
C GLN A 191 2.77 -12.77 16.18
N THR A 192 2.01 -13.78 16.61
CA THR A 192 1.24 -14.59 15.67
C THR A 192 0.10 -13.75 15.09
N PRO A 193 -0.37 -14.04 13.86
CA PRO A 193 -1.45 -13.26 13.23
C PRO A 193 -2.76 -13.32 14.02
N GLU A 194 -2.94 -14.32 14.88
CA GLU A 194 -4.10 -14.43 15.77
C GLU A 194 -3.95 -13.54 17.02
N THR A 195 -2.78 -13.53 17.68
CA THR A 195 -2.55 -12.63 18.82
C THR A 195 -2.59 -11.17 18.40
N HIS A 196 -2.12 -10.84 17.19
CA HIS A 196 -2.24 -9.51 16.62
C HIS A 196 -3.70 -9.06 16.46
N ARG A 197 -4.58 -9.95 15.95
CA ARG A 197 -6.02 -9.67 15.82
C ARG A 197 -6.67 -9.42 17.18
N LYS A 198 -6.41 -10.29 18.16
CA LYS A 198 -6.97 -10.17 19.52
C LYS A 198 -6.45 -8.92 20.24
N SER A 199 -5.19 -8.56 20.07
CA SER A 199 -4.61 -7.31 20.56
C SER A 199 -5.31 -6.07 19.99
N LEU A 200 -5.58 -6.08 18.67
CA LEU A 200 -6.33 -4.99 18.04
C LEU A 200 -7.76 -4.89 18.56
N VAL A 201 -8.46 -6.01 18.75
CA VAL A 201 -9.81 -6.04 19.34
C VAL A 201 -9.79 -5.42 20.74
N ARG A 202 -8.86 -5.84 21.60
CA ARG A 202 -8.69 -5.28 22.95
C ARG A 202 -8.44 -3.78 22.90
N ARG A 203 -7.62 -3.31 21.97
CA ARG A 203 -7.31 -1.89 21.80
C ARG A 203 -8.52 -1.07 21.34
N VAL A 204 -9.31 -1.57 20.39
CA VAL A 204 -10.55 -0.92 19.94
C VAL A 204 -11.53 -0.78 21.11
N TYR A 205 -11.74 -1.85 21.89
CA TYR A 205 -12.62 -1.80 23.05
C TYR A 205 -12.11 -0.83 24.13
N ARG A 206 -10.80 -0.78 24.38
CA ARG A 206 -10.19 0.18 25.31
C ARG A 206 -10.44 1.63 24.87
N GLU A 207 -10.07 1.98 23.63
CA GLU A 207 -10.24 3.36 23.12
C GLU A 207 -11.73 3.77 23.06
N TYR A 208 -12.63 2.82 22.76
CA TYR A 208 -14.07 3.08 22.77
C TYR A 208 -14.66 3.25 24.18
N ALA A 209 -14.22 2.46 25.16
CA ALA A 209 -14.63 2.63 26.55
C ALA A 209 -14.19 4.00 27.10
N GLU A 210 -12.95 4.42 26.83
CA GLU A 210 -12.45 5.75 27.19
C GLU A 210 -13.25 6.87 26.52
N TYR A 211 -13.62 6.70 25.24
CA TYR A 211 -14.50 7.63 24.54
C TYR A 211 -15.89 7.72 25.18
N LEU A 212 -16.49 6.59 25.56
CA LEU A 212 -17.80 6.55 26.21
C LEU A 212 -17.78 7.18 27.62
N MET A 213 -16.67 7.07 28.35
CA MET A 213 -16.47 7.78 29.62
C MET A 213 -16.46 9.29 29.44
N LYS A 214 -15.75 9.79 28.42
CA LYS A 214 -15.75 11.23 28.09
C LYS A 214 -17.15 11.75 27.74
N MET A 215 -18.02 10.88 27.23
CA MET A 215 -19.42 11.18 26.89
C MET A 215 -20.40 10.92 28.06
N GLU A 216 -19.90 10.65 29.27
CA GLU A 216 -20.68 10.34 30.48
C GLU A 216 -21.58 9.08 30.39
N ASN A 217 -21.38 8.23 29.38
CA ASN A 217 -22.11 6.96 29.25
C ASN A 217 -21.40 5.84 30.01
N VAL A 218 -21.45 5.95 31.34
CA VAL A 218 -20.72 5.08 32.28
C VAL A 218 -21.15 3.61 32.15
N LYS A 219 -22.43 3.32 31.89
CA LYS A 219 -22.93 1.94 31.76
C LYS A 219 -22.36 1.24 30.52
N ALA A 220 -22.38 1.91 29.37
CA ALA A 220 -21.83 1.36 28.14
C ALA A 220 -20.31 1.22 28.25
N SER A 221 -19.64 2.20 28.88
CA SER A 221 -18.21 2.12 29.15
C SER A 221 -17.83 0.88 29.96
N HIS A 222 -18.52 0.61 31.09
CA HIS A 222 -18.25 -0.59 31.90
C HIS A 222 -18.43 -1.89 31.11
N TYR A 223 -19.45 -1.97 30.25
CA TYR A 223 -19.65 -3.15 29.38
C TYR A 223 -18.45 -3.41 28.46
N TYR A 224 -17.94 -2.38 27.79
CA TYR A 224 -16.76 -2.52 26.93
C TYR A 224 -15.47 -2.74 27.73
N CYS A 225 -15.37 -2.23 28.95
CA CYS A 225 -14.25 -2.56 29.84
C CYS A 225 -14.25 -4.03 30.25
N ASP A 226 -15.41 -4.58 30.59
CA ASP A 226 -15.52 -6.00 30.92
C ASP A 226 -15.13 -6.89 29.72
N LEU A 227 -15.46 -6.46 28.49
CA LEU A 227 -15.02 -7.13 27.26
C LEU A 227 -13.50 -7.06 27.04
N THR A 228 -12.81 -6.03 27.51
CA THR A 228 -11.33 -5.97 27.43
C THR A 228 -10.63 -6.95 28.37
N LEU A 229 -11.34 -7.47 29.39
CA LEU A 229 -10.80 -8.35 30.43
C LEU A 229 -9.55 -7.79 31.17
N ASP A 230 -9.34 -6.48 31.11
CA ASP A 230 -8.17 -5.81 31.67
C ASP A 230 -8.47 -5.36 33.13
N PRO A 231 -7.82 -5.95 34.14
CA PRO A 231 -8.09 -5.66 35.54
C PRO A 231 -7.69 -4.22 35.92
N ILE A 232 -6.66 -3.66 35.29
CA ILE A 232 -6.12 -2.32 35.61
C ILE A 232 -7.09 -1.23 35.11
N LEU A 233 -7.68 -1.45 33.93
CA LEU A 233 -8.69 -0.55 33.37
C LEU A 233 -9.99 -0.56 34.17
N LYS A 234 -10.38 -1.75 34.62
CA LYS A 234 -11.54 -1.91 35.50
C LYS A 234 -11.34 -1.18 36.83
N GLU A 235 -10.14 -1.21 37.39
CA GLU A 235 -9.80 -0.51 38.63
C GLU A 235 -9.70 1.01 38.46
N LEU A 236 -9.04 1.49 37.39
CA LEU A 236 -8.96 2.92 37.04
C LEU A 236 -10.35 3.54 36.82
N LEU A 237 -11.27 2.82 36.19
CA LEU A 237 -12.61 3.31 35.89
C LEU A 237 -13.64 3.07 37.02
N SER A 238 -13.28 2.26 38.02
CA SER A 238 -14.07 2.12 39.25
C SER A 238 -13.75 3.18 40.29
N THR A 239 -12.71 4.01 40.08
CA THR A 239 -12.46 5.17 40.95
C THR A 239 -13.53 6.24 40.70
N PRO A 240 -14.30 6.64 41.73
CA PRO A 240 -15.33 7.63 41.55
C PRO A 240 -14.69 8.97 41.21
N GLN A 241 -15.06 9.56 40.07
CA GLN A 241 -14.82 10.98 39.84
C GLN A 241 -15.44 11.76 41.02
N PRO A 242 -14.69 12.66 41.69
CA PRO A 242 -15.25 13.46 42.76
C PRO A 242 -16.38 14.31 42.18
N LEU A 243 -17.59 14.17 42.74
CA LEU A 243 -18.73 15.03 42.39
C LEU A 243 -18.28 16.49 42.44
N PRO A 244 -18.60 17.32 41.43
CA PRO A 244 -18.38 18.75 41.54
C PRO A 244 -19.13 19.27 42.77
N PRO A 245 -18.52 20.15 43.58
CA PRO A 245 -19.16 20.63 44.79
C PRO A 245 -20.48 21.29 44.43
N SER A 246 -21.55 20.80 45.06
CA SER A 246 -22.87 21.41 45.01
C SER A 246 -22.73 22.88 45.36
N LYS A 247 -23.00 23.76 44.40
CA LYS A 247 -23.11 25.20 44.65
C LYS A 247 -24.31 25.39 45.57
N THR A 248 -24.03 25.59 46.86
CA THR A 248 -24.96 26.18 47.82
C THR A 248 -25.19 27.64 47.51
#